data_AF-A0A8J3AX98-F1
#
_entry.id   AF-A0A8J3AX98-F1
#
_cell.length_a   1.000
_cell.length_b   1.000
_cell.length_c   1.000
_cell.angle_alpha   90.00
_cell.angle_beta   90.00
_cell.angle_gamma   90.00
#
_symmetry.space_group_name_H-M   'P 1'
#
loop_
_entity.id
_entity.type
_entity.pdbx_description
1 polymer ?
#
loop_
_entity_poly.entity_id
_entity_poly.type
_entity_poly.pdbx_seq_one_letter_code
_entity_poly.pdbx_strand_id
1 'polypeptide(L)'
;MTTFYADGGTDEFEADIELFEMVLAEKQVRQTEVVKNYLTSDTPLANGGHWLEGWRSTIRTATNKEELIKQYADSISLSGTGHSWCLGSAKGNGCGGLCIFEAQLCVDCKYGIIGQEHRPVWEGIRDQQYEALALADIGAVGSARAHEIIIHAEKVLSRLDKKYC
;
A
#
# COMPACT_ATOMS: atom_id res chain seq x y z
N MET A 1 -3.91 27.23 31.32
CA MET A 1 -2.78 26.27 31.27
C MET A 1 -2.95 25.41 30.02
N THR A 2 -2.20 25.70 28.94
CA THR A 2 -1.85 24.87 27.75
C THR A 2 -1.47 25.70 26.51
N THR A 3 -1.37 27.03 26.59
CA THR A 3 -0.92 27.89 25.47
C THR A 3 0.61 28.03 25.32
N PHE A 4 1.41 27.40 26.19
CA PHE A 4 2.89 27.55 26.17
C PHE A 4 3.62 26.78 25.05
N TYR A 5 2.94 25.98 24.23
CA TYR A 5 3.58 25.25 23.11
C TYR A 5 3.44 25.94 21.74
N ALA A 6 2.82 27.13 21.68
CA ALA A 6 2.52 27.82 20.42
C ALA A 6 3.21 29.18 20.27
N ASP A 7 4.23 29.48 21.09
CA ASP A 7 4.93 30.79 21.08
C ASP A 7 6.30 30.74 20.38
N GLY A 8 6.61 29.64 19.67
CA GLY A 8 7.84 29.50 18.88
C GLY A 8 7.60 29.14 17.40
N GLY A 9 6.36 29.21 16.93
CA GLY A 9 5.96 28.73 15.60
C GLY A 9 5.87 29.80 14.50
N THR A 10 6.20 31.06 14.80
CA THR A 10 6.01 32.19 13.86
C THR A 10 7.30 32.81 13.36
N ASP A 11 8.46 32.31 13.77
CA ASP A 11 9.74 32.71 13.16
C ASP A 11 9.98 31.79 11.96
N GLU A 12 9.72 32.33 10.76
CA GLU A 12 10.17 31.85 9.44
C GLU A 12 10.22 30.33 9.26
N PHE A 13 9.06 29.70 9.02
CA PHE A 13 9.05 28.39 8.35
C PHE A 13 9.46 28.60 6.88
N GLU A 14 10.76 28.73 6.63
CA GLU A 14 11.32 28.60 5.29
C GLU A 14 11.33 27.12 4.94
N ALA A 15 10.32 26.70 4.17
CA ALA A 15 10.33 25.40 3.54
C ALA A 15 11.54 25.32 2.60
N ASP A 16 12.42 24.35 2.80
CA ASP A 16 13.52 24.06 1.88
C ASP A 16 12.94 23.51 0.56
N ILE A 17 12.66 24.43 -0.36
CA ILE A 17 12.01 24.13 -1.65
C ILE A 17 12.88 23.16 -2.46
N GLU A 18 14.20 23.32 -2.43
CA GLU A 18 15.13 22.45 -3.15
C GLU A 18 15.03 21.02 -2.63
N LEU A 19 15.03 20.83 -1.31
CA LEU A 19 14.83 19.51 -0.70
C LEU A 19 13.47 18.91 -1.09
N PHE A 20 12.39 19.71 -1.08
CA PHE A 20 11.08 19.23 -1.50
C PHE A 20 11.06 18.77 -2.96
N GLU A 21 11.67 19.53 -3.86
CA GLU A 21 11.79 19.18 -5.28
C GLU A 21 12.59 17.87 -5.46
N MET A 22 13.70 17.71 -4.73
CA MET A 22 14.49 16.48 -4.74
C MET A 22 13.68 15.28 -4.27
N VAL A 23 12.95 15.40 -3.15
CA VAL A 23 12.12 14.31 -2.61
C VAL A 23 10.99 13.94 -3.59
N LEU A 24 10.36 14.92 -4.23
CA LEU A 24 9.31 14.68 -5.21
C LEU A 24 9.85 13.99 -6.47
N ALA A 25 11.04 14.40 -6.93
CA ALA A 25 11.71 13.77 -8.07
C ALA A 25 12.03 12.29 -7.78
N GLU A 26 12.65 12.01 -6.64
CA GLU A 26 12.97 10.63 -6.23
C GLU A 26 11.72 9.78 -6.00
N LYS A 27 10.67 10.36 -5.42
CA LYS A 27 9.37 9.70 -5.31
C LYS A 27 8.81 9.31 -6.67
N GLN A 28 8.89 10.20 -7.67
CA GLN A 28 8.37 9.93 -9.01
C GLN A 28 9.16 8.82 -9.72
N VAL A 29 10.50 8.83 -9.59
CA VAL A 29 11.36 7.76 -10.08
C VAL A 29 10.94 6.44 -9.45
N ARG A 30 10.81 6.40 -8.11
CA ARG A 30 10.42 5.19 -7.39
C ARG A 30 9.03 4.69 -7.77
N GLN A 31 8.07 5.59 -7.92
CA GLN A 31 6.72 5.25 -8.36
C GLN A 31 6.74 4.59 -9.75
N THR A 32 7.51 5.17 -10.69
CA THR A 32 7.65 4.63 -12.04
C THR A 32 8.24 3.22 -12.01
N GLU A 33 9.25 2.97 -11.19
CA GLU A 33 9.83 1.63 -11.01
C GLU A 33 8.79 0.61 -10.48
N VAL A 34 8.05 0.99 -9.43
CA VAL A 34 7.04 0.11 -8.82
C VAL A 34 5.94 -0.23 -9.84
N VAL A 35 5.41 0.78 -10.54
CA VAL A 35 4.39 0.60 -11.58
C VAL A 35 4.92 -0.26 -12.72
N LYS A 36 6.15 0.01 -13.20
CA LYS A 36 6.81 -0.81 -14.22
C LYS A 36 6.87 -2.27 -13.80
N ASN A 37 7.37 -2.56 -12.60
CA ASN A 37 7.50 -3.92 -12.09
C ASN A 37 6.15 -4.65 -12.05
N TYR A 38 5.09 -3.97 -11.61
CA TYR A 38 3.75 -4.57 -11.62
C TYR A 38 3.17 -4.79 -13.00
N LEU A 39 3.53 -3.98 -13.99
CA LEU A 39 3.02 -4.10 -15.35
C LEU A 39 3.81 -5.11 -16.20
N THR A 40 5.07 -5.38 -15.86
CA THR A 40 5.92 -6.31 -16.62
C THR A 40 6.11 -7.66 -15.95
N SER A 41 5.86 -7.78 -14.64
CA SER A 41 6.02 -9.04 -13.92
C SER A 41 4.73 -9.84 -13.82
N ASP A 42 4.85 -11.16 -13.96
CA ASP A 42 3.80 -12.13 -13.65
C ASP A 42 3.84 -12.59 -12.17
N THR A 43 4.66 -11.92 -11.34
CA THR A 43 4.68 -12.15 -9.89
C THR A 43 3.27 -12.03 -9.29
N PRO A 44 2.86 -12.97 -8.42
CA PRO A 44 1.51 -12.98 -7.85
C PRO A 44 1.23 -11.74 -7.01
N LEU A 45 0.01 -11.22 -7.14
CA LEU A 45 -0.52 -10.11 -6.35
C LEU A 45 -1.68 -10.58 -5.49
N ALA A 46 -1.69 -10.19 -4.23
CA ALA A 46 -2.80 -10.43 -3.33
C ALA A 46 -3.98 -9.47 -3.54
N ASN A 47 -3.71 -8.29 -4.10
CA ASN A 47 -4.72 -7.34 -4.56
C ASN A 47 -4.15 -6.46 -5.70
N GLY A 48 -5.03 -5.83 -6.49
CA GLY A 48 -4.69 -4.94 -7.59
C GLY A 48 -4.69 -5.59 -8.98
N GLY A 49 -4.61 -6.93 -9.06
CA GLY A 49 -4.60 -7.65 -10.34
C GLY A 49 -5.82 -7.36 -11.22
N HIS A 50 -7.00 -7.22 -10.61
CA HIS A 50 -8.28 -7.01 -11.31
C HIS A 50 -8.33 -5.76 -12.20
N TRP A 51 -7.53 -4.73 -11.93
CA TRP A 51 -7.47 -3.53 -12.76
C TRP A 51 -6.13 -3.41 -13.51
N LEU A 52 -5.05 -3.95 -12.96
CA LEU A 52 -3.74 -4.00 -13.63
C LEU A 52 -3.77 -4.84 -14.90
N GLU A 53 -4.63 -5.86 -14.98
CA GLU A 53 -4.74 -6.72 -16.17
C GLU A 53 -5.07 -5.93 -17.45
N GLY A 54 -5.94 -4.91 -17.36
CA GLY A 54 -6.26 -4.04 -18.49
C GLY A 54 -5.07 -3.19 -18.96
N TRP A 55 -4.22 -2.77 -18.04
CA TRP A 55 -2.99 -2.03 -18.38
C TRP A 55 -1.92 -2.97 -18.94
N ARG A 56 -1.77 -4.17 -18.35
CA ARG A 56 -0.86 -5.22 -18.84
C ARG A 56 -1.20 -5.62 -20.27
N SER A 57 -2.48 -5.80 -20.61
CA SER A 57 -2.91 -6.14 -21.97
C SER A 57 -2.57 -5.04 -22.97
N THR A 58 -2.84 -3.77 -22.61
CA THR A 58 -2.54 -2.61 -23.47
C THR A 58 -1.03 -2.46 -23.71
N ILE A 59 -0.19 -2.66 -22.68
CA ILE A 59 1.27 -2.60 -22.80
C ILE A 59 1.83 -3.71 -23.69
N ARG A 60 1.26 -4.93 -23.64
CA ARG A 60 1.73 -6.04 -24.48
C ARG A 60 1.66 -5.71 -25.98
N THR A 61 0.67 -4.93 -26.39
CA THR A 61 0.44 -4.53 -27.79
C THR A 61 1.02 -3.16 -28.16
N ALA A 62 1.63 -2.44 -27.21
CA ALA A 62 2.14 -1.09 -27.44
C ALA A 62 3.42 -1.09 -28.28
N THR A 63 3.52 -0.15 -29.23
CA THR A 63 4.72 0.05 -30.06
C THR A 63 5.92 0.51 -29.23
N ASN A 64 5.69 1.35 -28.22
CA ASN A 64 6.71 1.82 -27.27
C ASN A 64 6.20 1.57 -25.85
N LYS A 65 6.72 0.52 -25.21
CA LYS A 65 6.24 0.05 -23.90
C LYS A 65 6.72 0.96 -22.78
N GLU A 66 7.97 1.41 -22.88
CA GLU A 66 8.62 2.27 -21.89
C GLU A 66 7.88 3.60 -21.76
N GLU A 67 7.53 4.21 -22.90
CA GLU A 67 6.78 5.48 -22.92
C GLU A 67 5.37 5.30 -22.35
N LEU A 68 4.67 4.22 -22.71
CA LEU A 68 3.33 3.97 -22.18
C LEU A 68 3.34 3.67 -20.67
N ILE A 69 4.33 2.93 -20.18
CA ILE A 69 4.51 2.68 -18.73
C ILE A 69 4.74 3.99 -18.00
N LYS A 70 5.58 4.88 -18.55
CA LYS A 70 5.81 6.21 -17.98
C LYS A 70 4.52 7.03 -17.91
N GLN A 71 3.74 7.06 -19.00
CA GLN A 71 2.45 7.75 -19.02
C GLN A 71 1.47 7.21 -17.97
N TYR A 72 1.41 5.89 -17.79
CA TYR A 72 0.60 5.29 -16.74
C TYR A 72 1.09 5.64 -15.34
N ALA A 73 2.40 5.58 -15.09
CA ALA A 73 2.98 5.99 -13.83
C ALA A 73 2.68 7.45 -13.51
N ASP A 74 2.77 8.35 -14.49
CA ASP A 74 2.48 9.79 -14.33
C ASP A 74 0.97 10.06 -14.11
N SER A 75 0.09 9.17 -14.59
CA SER A 75 -1.37 9.34 -14.49
C SER A 75 -1.97 8.98 -13.11
N ILE A 76 -1.17 8.38 -12.24
CA ILE A 76 -1.58 7.95 -10.89
C ILE A 76 -0.68 8.56 -9.82
N SER A 77 -1.16 8.52 -8.58
CA SER A 77 -0.34 8.81 -7.42
C SER A 77 -0.36 7.57 -6.55
N LEU A 78 0.83 7.04 -6.28
CA LEU A 78 1.04 5.84 -5.50
C LEU A 78 1.61 6.23 -4.13
N SER A 79 0.95 5.80 -3.07
CA SER A 79 1.40 6.03 -1.69
C SER A 79 1.59 4.71 -0.98
N GLY A 80 2.71 4.52 -0.29
CA GLY A 80 2.95 3.34 0.52
C GLY A 80 2.24 3.44 1.86
N THR A 81 1.53 2.38 2.27
CA THR A 81 0.90 2.27 3.61
C THR A 81 1.63 1.27 4.52
N GLY A 82 2.77 0.74 4.07
CA GLY A 82 3.52 -0.32 4.73
C GLY A 82 3.00 -1.72 4.39
N HIS A 83 1.68 -1.92 4.37
CA HIS A 83 1.04 -3.20 4.03
C HIS A 83 0.48 -3.26 2.61
N SER A 84 0.47 -2.14 1.88
CA SER A 84 0.04 -2.04 0.48
C SER A 84 0.55 -0.77 -0.19
N TRP A 85 0.40 -0.71 -1.51
CA TRP A 85 0.37 0.55 -2.25
C TRP A 85 -1.06 1.03 -2.43
N CYS A 86 -1.29 2.33 -2.23
CA CYS A 86 -2.60 2.98 -2.34
C CYS A 86 -2.64 3.98 -3.49
N LEU A 87 -3.65 3.86 -4.34
CA LEU A 87 -3.98 4.82 -5.41
C LEU A 87 -5.12 5.79 -5.01
N GLY A 88 -5.81 5.50 -3.91
CA GLY A 88 -7.01 6.23 -3.46
C GLY A 88 -6.70 7.52 -2.71
N SER A 89 -5.57 7.57 -2.00
CA SER A 89 -5.23 8.66 -1.07
C SER A 89 -5.20 10.04 -1.73
N ALA A 90 -4.63 10.15 -2.93
CA ALA A 90 -4.54 11.44 -3.64
C ALA A 90 -5.88 11.93 -4.20
N LYS A 91 -6.87 11.04 -4.37
CA LYS A 91 -8.19 11.37 -4.93
C LYS A 91 -9.29 11.47 -3.87
N GLY A 92 -8.95 11.33 -2.58
CA GLY A 92 -9.93 11.27 -1.49
C GLY A 92 -10.90 10.08 -1.60
N ASN A 93 -10.57 9.09 -2.42
CA ASN A 93 -11.42 7.93 -2.70
C ASN A 93 -10.96 6.71 -1.90
N GLY A 94 -11.88 5.80 -1.60
CA GLY A 94 -11.58 4.58 -0.84
C GLY A 94 -11.77 4.77 0.66
N CYS A 95 -10.79 4.32 1.46
CA CYS A 95 -10.90 4.25 2.93
C CYS A 95 -10.52 5.54 3.66
N GLY A 96 -10.19 6.63 2.96
CA GLY A 96 -9.79 7.90 3.58
C GLY A 96 -8.54 7.80 4.47
N GLY A 97 -7.69 6.78 4.27
CA GLY A 97 -6.51 6.54 5.10
C GLY A 97 -6.76 5.70 6.35
N LEU A 98 -8.00 5.30 6.65
CA LEU A 98 -8.32 4.44 7.80
C LEU A 98 -7.57 3.11 7.79
N CYS A 99 -7.18 2.62 6.60
CA CYS A 99 -6.40 1.40 6.46
C CYS A 99 -5.03 1.42 7.16
N ILE A 100 -4.49 2.60 7.51
CA ILE A 100 -3.24 2.70 8.28
C ILE A 100 -3.40 2.03 9.65
N PHE A 101 -4.60 2.10 10.24
CA PHE A 101 -4.92 1.46 11.51
C PHE A 101 -5.53 0.07 11.32
N GLU A 102 -6.12 -0.16 10.15
CA GLU A 102 -6.95 -1.33 9.85
C GLU A 102 -6.53 -1.96 8.51
N ALA A 103 -5.38 -2.63 8.52
CA ALA A 103 -4.73 -3.16 7.32
C ALA A 103 -5.62 -4.11 6.50
N GLN A 104 -6.53 -4.84 7.16
CA GLN A 104 -7.50 -5.73 6.51
C GLN A 104 -8.41 -5.01 5.51
N LEU A 105 -8.62 -3.69 5.67
CA LEU A 105 -9.38 -2.89 4.71
C LEU A 105 -8.73 -2.87 3.32
N CYS A 106 -7.42 -3.14 3.22
CA CYS A 106 -6.69 -3.16 1.95
C CYS A 106 -6.77 -4.51 1.21
N VAL A 107 -7.26 -5.59 1.84
CA VAL A 107 -7.26 -6.95 1.28
C VAL A 107 -8.09 -7.05 0.00
N ASP A 108 -9.25 -6.40 -0.01
CA ASP A 108 -10.16 -6.36 -1.16
C ASP A 108 -10.47 -4.90 -1.59
N CYS A 109 -9.60 -3.95 -1.21
CA CYS A 109 -9.74 -2.55 -1.58
C CYS A 109 -9.58 -2.37 -3.10
N LYS A 110 -10.50 -1.63 -3.73
CA LYS A 110 -10.44 -1.30 -5.17
C LYS A 110 -9.18 -0.51 -5.57
N TYR A 111 -8.59 0.23 -4.64
CA TYR A 111 -7.46 1.13 -4.88
C TYR A 111 -6.14 0.62 -4.29
N GLY A 112 -6.13 -0.59 -3.74
CA GLY A 112 -4.94 -1.21 -3.14
C GLY A 112 -4.20 -2.13 -4.11
N ILE A 113 -2.88 -2.11 -4.07
CA ILE A 113 -2.02 -3.15 -4.65
C ILE A 113 -1.25 -3.81 -3.51
N ILE A 114 -1.28 -5.14 -3.44
CA ILE A 114 -0.49 -5.90 -2.48
C ILE A 114 0.39 -6.88 -3.26
N GLY A 115 1.64 -6.50 -3.49
CA GLY A 115 2.69 -7.36 -4.06
C GLY A 115 3.52 -8.12 -3.03
N GLN A 116 4.48 -8.92 -3.51
CA GLN A 116 5.34 -9.76 -2.68
C GLN A 116 6.18 -9.00 -1.66
N GLU A 117 6.54 -7.75 -1.96
CA GLU A 117 7.31 -6.91 -1.04
C GLU A 117 6.58 -6.65 0.29
N HIS A 118 5.25 -6.81 0.32
CA HIS A 118 4.44 -6.65 1.53
C HIS A 118 4.31 -7.94 2.34
N ARG A 119 4.79 -9.09 1.83
CA ARG A 119 4.68 -10.39 2.53
C ARG A 119 5.18 -10.34 3.98
N PRO A 120 6.37 -9.80 4.28
CA PRO A 120 6.86 -9.80 5.67
C PRO A 120 5.94 -9.02 6.61
N VAL A 121 5.28 -7.97 6.12
CA VAL A 121 4.32 -7.19 6.90
C VAL A 121 3.05 -8.00 7.17
N TRP A 122 2.54 -8.74 6.18
CA TRP A 122 1.37 -9.60 6.36
C TRP A 122 1.63 -10.84 7.22
N GLU A 123 2.85 -11.39 7.16
CA GLU A 123 3.31 -12.42 8.12
C GLU A 123 3.35 -11.84 9.53
N GLY A 124 3.96 -10.66 9.72
CA GLY A 124 3.98 -9.97 11.00
C GLY A 124 2.59 -9.66 11.56
N ILE A 125 1.65 -9.18 10.73
CA ILE A 125 0.26 -8.95 11.14
C ILE A 125 -0.37 -10.23 11.67
N ARG A 126 -0.23 -11.34 10.94
CA ARG A 126 -0.76 -12.66 11.35
C ARG A 126 -0.13 -13.13 12.66
N ASP A 127 1.20 -13.09 12.74
CA ASP A 127 1.94 -13.64 13.86
C ASP A 127 1.66 -12.87 15.16
N GLN A 128 1.53 -11.54 15.07
CA GLN A 128 1.08 -10.70 16.18
C GLN A 128 -0.33 -11.06 16.68
N GLN A 129 -1.24 -11.52 15.80
CA GLN A 129 -2.56 -11.98 16.25
C GLN A 129 -2.49 -13.33 16.96
N TYR A 130 -1.59 -14.24 16.55
CA TYR A 130 -1.38 -15.47 17.31
C TYR A 130 -0.78 -15.19 18.70
N GLU A 131 0.15 -14.23 18.80
CA GLU A 131 0.65 -13.76 20.10
C GLU A 131 -0.48 -13.18 20.96
N ALA A 132 -1.36 -12.37 20.37
CA ALA A 132 -2.52 -11.82 21.07
C ALA A 132 -3.47 -12.92 21.58
N LEU A 133 -3.75 -13.94 20.75
CA LEU A 133 -4.58 -15.09 21.13
C LEU A 133 -3.96 -15.95 22.25
N ALA A 134 -2.65 -15.89 22.45
CA ALA A 134 -1.97 -16.59 23.53
C ALA A 134 -2.08 -15.87 24.90
N LEU A 135 -2.56 -14.62 24.92
CA LEU A 135 -2.77 -13.87 26.15
C LEU A 135 -3.97 -14.39 26.94
N ALA A 136 -3.81 -14.55 28.25
CA ALA A 136 -4.85 -15.10 29.12
C ALA A 136 -6.04 -14.15 29.35
N ASP A 137 -5.86 -12.85 29.11
CA ASP A 137 -6.80 -11.78 29.44
C ASP A 137 -7.35 -11.01 28.22
N ILE A 138 -7.12 -11.50 27.00
CA ILE A 138 -7.60 -10.87 25.75
C ILE A 138 -9.13 -10.70 25.68
N GLY A 139 -9.88 -11.58 26.35
CA GLY A 139 -11.33 -11.60 26.35
C GLY A 139 -11.95 -12.00 24.99
N ALA A 140 -13.25 -12.31 25.00
CA ALA A 140 -13.94 -12.87 23.83
C ALA A 140 -13.94 -11.94 22.61
N VAL A 141 -14.06 -10.62 22.82
CA VAL A 141 -14.08 -9.62 21.72
C VAL A 141 -12.69 -9.50 21.08
N GLY A 142 -11.64 -9.45 21.90
CA GLY A 142 -10.26 -9.43 21.41
C GLY A 142 -9.93 -10.71 20.64
N SER A 143 -10.32 -11.87 21.15
CA SER A 143 -10.13 -13.15 20.45
C SER A 143 -10.88 -13.20 19.13
N ALA A 144 -12.13 -12.73 19.07
CA ALA A 144 -12.89 -12.70 17.82
C ALA A 144 -12.21 -11.80 16.77
N ARG A 145 -11.72 -10.64 17.20
CA ARG A 145 -11.00 -9.70 16.34
C ARG A 145 -9.69 -10.27 15.81
N ALA A 146 -8.90 -10.90 16.66
CA ALA A 146 -7.62 -11.51 16.27
C ALA A 146 -7.84 -12.61 15.21
N HIS A 147 -8.86 -13.47 15.39
CA HIS A 147 -9.22 -14.48 14.38
C HIS A 147 -9.63 -13.87 13.03
N GLU A 148 -10.42 -12.80 13.04
CA GLU A 148 -10.82 -12.09 11.81
C GLU A 148 -9.59 -11.58 11.04
N ILE A 149 -8.65 -10.93 11.74
CA ILE A 149 -7.43 -10.40 11.14
C ILE A 149 -6.54 -11.54 10.61
N ILE A 150 -6.44 -12.67 11.32
CA ILE A 150 -5.71 -13.86 10.85
C ILE A 150 -6.28 -14.35 9.52
N ILE A 151 -7.61 -14.48 9.40
CA ILE A 151 -8.27 -14.91 8.16
C ILE A 151 -7.89 -13.97 7.00
N HIS A 152 -7.88 -12.66 7.25
CA HIS A 152 -7.49 -11.67 6.25
C HIS A 152 -6.01 -11.76 5.86
N ALA A 153 -5.12 -11.93 6.83
CA ALA A 153 -3.69 -12.07 6.57
C ALA A 153 -3.36 -13.38 5.82
N GLU A 154 -3.93 -14.51 6.23
CA GLU A 154 -3.79 -15.78 5.52
C GLU A 154 -4.36 -15.73 4.10
N LYS A 155 -5.48 -15.01 3.90
CA LYS A 155 -6.03 -14.75 2.57
C LYS A 155 -5.05 -13.97 1.69
N VAL A 156 -4.33 -12.99 2.24
CA VAL A 156 -3.28 -12.28 1.50
C VAL A 156 -2.11 -13.21 1.17
N LEU A 157 -1.56 -13.89 2.17
CA LEU A 157 -0.39 -14.75 2.02
C LEU A 157 -0.66 -15.89 1.01
N SER A 158 -1.81 -16.54 1.11
CA SER A 158 -2.22 -17.58 0.17
C SER A 158 -2.37 -17.05 -1.27
N ARG A 159 -2.83 -15.81 -1.47
CA ARG A 159 -2.88 -15.20 -2.82
C ARG A 159 -1.48 -14.88 -3.34
N LEU A 160 -0.54 -14.49 -2.47
CA LEU A 160 0.86 -14.28 -2.83
C LEU A 160 1.58 -15.60 -3.16
N ASP A 161 1.14 -16.73 -2.63
CA ASP A 161 1.75 -18.04 -2.91
C ASP A 161 1.29 -18.68 -4.24
N LYS A 162 0.20 -18.17 -4.84
CA LYS A 162 -0.33 -18.70 -6.10
C LYS A 162 0.66 -18.51 -7.24
N LYS A 163 1.32 -19.57 -7.71
CA LYS A 163 1.98 -19.56 -9.02
C LYS A 163 0.91 -19.60 -10.10
N TYR A 164 0.95 -18.66 -11.05
CA TYR A 164 0.19 -18.80 -12.29
C TYR A 164 0.79 -19.98 -13.06
N CYS A 165 0.02 -21.07 -13.21
CA CYS A 165 0.33 -22.15 -14.15
C CYS A 165 -0.04 -21.73 -15.58
#